data_AF-A0A1H3NXW1-F1
#
_entry.id   AF-A0A1H3NXW1-F1
#
_cell.length_a   1.000
_cell.length_b   1.000
_cell.length_c   1.000
_cell.angle_alpha   90.00
_cell.angle_beta   90.00
_cell.angle_gamma   90.00
#
_symmetry.space_group_name_H-M   'P 1'
#
loop_
_entity.id
_entity.type
_entity.pdbx_description
1 polymer ?
#
loop_
_entity_poly.entity_id
_entity_poly.type
_entity_poly.pdbx_seq_one_letter_code
_entity_poly.pdbx_strand_id
1 'polypeptide(L)' 'MGVLDAFGSLASSLLAGIVMLAFVILSLFVTVFVVDVAAAIAGLNPDDGFVVLGATILAGSAILAGGVGFARPEEQT' A
#
# COMPACT_ATOMS: atom_id res chain seq x y z
N MET A 1 27.03 -2.75 20.42
CA MET A 1 25.61 -3.01 20.13
C MET A 1 24.95 -3.38 21.43
N GLY A 2 24.66 -2.37 22.25
CA GLY A 2 24.07 -2.55 23.56
C GLY A 2 22.57 -2.84 23.45
N VAL A 3 21.99 -3.37 24.53
CA VAL A 3 20.54 -3.60 24.66
C VAL A 3 19.73 -2.33 24.34
N LEU A 4 20.26 -1.15 24.71
CA LEU A 4 19.66 0.16 24.39
C LEU A 4 19.58 0.45 22.87
N ASP A 5 20.58 0.03 22.09
CA ASP A 5 20.58 0.18 20.63
C ASP A 5 19.50 -0.72 20.00
N ALA A 6 19.33 -1.94 20.53
CA ALA A 6 18.31 -2.88 20.08
C ALA A 6 16.89 -2.35 20.35
N PHE A 7 16.64 -1.79 21.55
CA PHE A 7 15.36 -1.13 21.85
C PHE A 7 15.10 0.09 20.96
N GLY A 8 16.15 0.87 20.65
CA GLY A 8 16.06 1.98 19.70
C GLY A 8 15.64 1.52 18.29
N SER A 9 16.24 0.43 17.80
CA SER A 9 15.89 -0.16 16.50
C SER A 9 14.47 -0.74 16.45
N LEU A 10 13.99 -1.31 17.55
CA LEU A 10 12.63 -1.82 17.65
C LEU A 10 11.63 -0.66 17.59
N ALA A 11 11.85 0.39 18.38
CA ALA A 11 10.99 1.56 18.40
C ALA A 11 10.91 2.25 17.02
N SER A 12 12.05 2.37 16.31
CA SER A 12 12.07 2.97 14.97
C SER A 12 11.37 2.09 13.93
N SER A 13 11.56 0.77 13.97
CA SER A 13 10.86 -0.17 13.06
C SER A 13 9.35 -0.16 13.28
N LEU A 14 8.90 -0.07 14.54
CA LEU A 14 7.48 -0.01 14.88
C LEU A 14 6.86 1.30 14.38
N LEU A 15 7.54 2.42 14.59
CA LEU A 15 7.08 3.72 14.10
C LEU A 15 7.01 3.75 12.57
N ALA A 16 8.03 3.22 11.88
CA ALA A 16 8.03 3.08 10.43
C ALA A 16 6.86 2.20 9.95
N GLY A 17 6.60 1.08 10.63
CA GLY A 17 5.46 0.20 10.34
C GLY A 17 4.12 0.91 10.50
N ILE A 18 3.94 1.72 11.56
CA ILE A 18 2.70 2.49 11.78
C ILE A 18 2.50 3.53 10.68
N VAL A 19 3.53 4.27 10.30
CA VAL A 19 3.45 5.26 9.21
C VAL A 19 3.09 4.57 7.90
N MET A 20 3.75 3.46 7.57
CA MET A 20 3.46 2.67 6.38
C MET A 20 2.02 2.15 6.38
N LEU A 21 1.51 1.67 7.52
CA LEU A 21 0.13 1.23 7.68
C LEU A 21 -0.87 2.37 7.41
N ALA A 22 -0.61 3.56 7.93
CA ALA A 22 -1.46 4.73 7.68
C ALA A 22 -1.51 5.07 6.19
N PHE A 23 -0.37 5.07 5.50
CA PHE A 23 -0.30 5.29 4.05
C PHE A 23 -1.05 4.22 3.25
N VAL A 24 -0.95 2.95 3.65
CA VAL A 24 -1.69 1.85 3.01
C VAL A 24 -3.20 2.04 3.14
N ILE A 25 -3.68 2.41 4.32
CA ILE A 25 -5.12 2.64 4.55
C ILE A 25 -5.60 3.77 3.65
N LEU A 26 -4.90 4.91 3.64
CA LEU A 26 -5.25 6.05 2.79
C LEU A 26 -5.22 5.69 1.30
N SER A 27 -4.20 4.94 0.87
CA SER A 27 -4.08 4.46 -0.51
C SER A 27 -5.27 3.58 -0.93
N LEU A 28 -5.76 2.71 -0.04
CA LEU A 28 -6.91 1.86 -0.31
C LEU A 28 -8.19 2.69 -0.53
N PHE A 29 -8.46 3.69 0.32
CA PHE A 29 -9.62 4.58 0.15
C PHE A 29 -9.58 5.34 -1.17
N VAL A 30 -8.43 5.91 -1.52
CA VAL A 30 -8.25 6.61 -2.80
C VAL A 30 -8.46 5.66 -3.98
N THR A 31 -7.98 4.42 -3.87
CA THR A 31 -8.13 3.41 -4.94
C THR A 31 -9.59 3.03 -5.15
N VAL A 32 -10.36 2.82 -4.09
CA VAL A 32 -11.81 2.56 -4.17
C VAL A 32 -12.53 3.71 -4.85
N PHE A 33 -12.23 4.95 -4.45
CA PHE A 33 -12.78 6.15 -5.06
C PHE A 33 -12.47 6.24 -6.57
N VAL A 34 -11.23 5.95 -6.96
CA VAL A 34 -10.84 5.96 -8.38
C VAL A 34 -11.60 4.90 -9.19
N VAL A 35 -11.79 3.70 -8.65
CA VAL A 35 -12.52 2.62 -9.32
C VAL A 35 -14.00 2.96 -9.48
N ASP A 36 -14.62 3.57 -8.47
CA ASP A 36 -16.01 4.02 -8.51
C ASP A 36 -16.22 5.08 -9.61
N VAL A 37 -15.38 6.12 -9.61
CA VAL A 37 -15.41 7.17 -10.64
C VAL A 37 -15.17 6.59 -12.03
N ALA A 38 -14.26 5.63 -12.18
CA ALA A 38 -14.01 4.97 -13.46
C ALA A 38 -15.24 4.20 -13.96
N ALA A 39 -15.96 3.51 -13.07
CA ALA A 39 -17.20 2.83 -13.41
C ALA A 39 -18.30 3.81 -13.84
N ALA A 40 -18.43 4.94 -13.13
CA ALA A 40 -19.38 5.99 -13.47
C ALA A 40 -19.10 6.60 -14.86
N ILE A 41 -17.82 6.84 -15.19
CA ILE A 41 -17.41 7.31 -16.53
C ILE A 41 -17.76 6.29 -17.62
N ALA A 42 -17.68 4.99 -17.31
CA ALA A 42 -18.08 3.92 -18.23
C ALA A 42 -19.61 3.74 -18.35
N GLY A 43 -20.42 4.54 -17.64
CA GLY A 43 -21.88 4.41 -17.62
C GLY A 43 -22.37 3.14 -16.91
N LEU A 44 -21.52 2.53 -16.09
CA LEU A 44 -21.86 1.36 -15.29
C LEU A 44 -22.34 1.81 -13.91
N ASN A 45 -23.24 1.02 -13.32
CA ASN A 45 -23.66 1.19 -11.93
C ASN A 45 -23.42 -0.12 -11.17
N PRO A 46 -22.15 -0.46 -10.88
CA PRO A 46 -21.80 -1.70 -10.19
C PRO A 46 -22.25 -1.64 -8.73
N ASP A 47 -22.59 -2.80 -8.15
CA ASP A 47 -22.72 -2.90 -6.70
C ASP A 47 -21.39 -2.55 -6.01
N ASP A 48 -21.46 -1.92 -4.83
CA ASP A 48 -20.30 -1.48 -4.04
C ASP A 48 -19.26 -2.62 -3.83
N GLY A 49 -19.74 -3.87 -3.73
CA GLY A 49 -18.88 -5.05 -3.60
C GLY A 49 -17.92 -5.24 -4.77
N PHE A 50 -18.35 -4.94 -6.01
CA PHE A 50 -17.48 -5.04 -7.19
C PHE A 50 -16.46 -3.90 -7.26
N VAL A 51 -16.84 -2.70 -6.82
CA VAL A 51 -15.92 -1.55 -6.71
C VAL A 51 -14.82 -1.87 -5.71
N VAL A 52 -15.17 -2.36 -4.52
CA VAL A 52 -14.21 -2.74 -3.49
C VAL A 52 -13.33 -3.89 -3.97
N LEU A 53 -13.91 -4.93 -4.59
CA LEU A 53 -13.13 -6.07 -5.10
C LEU A 53 -12.12 -5.64 -6.17
N GLY A 54 -12.55 -4.85 -7.15
CA GLY A 54 -11.69 -4.30 -8.20
C GLY A 54 -10.58 -3.41 -7.63
N ALA A 55 -10.92 -2.54 -6.68
CA ALA A 55 -9.96 -1.70 -5.99
C ALA A 55 -8.95 -2.50 -5.16
N THR A 56 -9.38 -3.58 -4.51
CA THR A 56 -8.50 -4.44 -3.71
C THR A 56 -7.49 -5.17 -4.59
N ILE A 57 -7.94 -5.70 -5.74
CA ILE A 57 -7.05 -6.34 -6.73
C ILE A 57 -6.04 -5.32 -7.27
N LEU A 58 -6.51 -4.12 -7.65
CA LEU A 58 -5.65 -3.07 -8.17
C LEU A 58 -4.62 -2.61 -7.12
N ALA A 59 -5.05 -2.34 -5.89
CA ALA A 59 -4.17 -1.98 -4.79
C ALA A 59 -3.14 -3.07 -4.51
N GLY A 60 -3.54 -4.35 -4.47
CA GLY A 60 -2.63 -5.48 -4.31
C GLY A 60 -1.58 -5.55 -5.41
N SER A 61 -1.99 -5.36 -6.68
CA SER A 61 -1.06 -5.35 -7.81
C SER A 61 -0.08 -4.18 -7.77
N ALA A 62 -0.53 -2.99 -7.36
CA ALA A 62 0.31 -1.81 -7.22
C ALA A 62 1.32 -1.96 -6.08
N ILE A 63 0.92 -2.54 -4.95
CA ILE A 63 1.81 -2.86 -3.83
C ILE A 63 2.89 -3.86 -4.28
N LEU A 64 2.50 -4.91 -5.00
CA LEU A 64 3.47 -5.88 -5.55
C LEU A 64 4.45 -5.20 -6.52
N ALA A 65 3.95 -4.36 -7.45
CA ALA A 65 4.78 -3.64 -8.42
C ALA A 65 5.75 -2.65 -7.75
N GLY A 66 5.30 -1.91 -6.73
CA GLY A 66 6.14 -1.01 -5.95
C GLY A 66 7.14 -1.75 -5.05
N GLY A 67 6.71 -2.86 -4.43
CA GLY A 67 7.54 -3.68 -3.54
C GLY A 67 8.71 -4.36 -4.26
N VAL A 68 8.50 -4.85 -5.49
CA VAL A 68 9.59 -5.45 -6.28
C VAL A 68 10.61 -4.40 -6.76
N GLY A 69 10.22 -3.12 -6.85
CA GLY A 69 11.13 -2.03 -7.22
C GLY A 69 12.24 -1.76 -6.20
N PHE A 70 12.01 -2.07 -4.92
CA PHE A 70 13.00 -1.94 -3.84
C PHE A 70 13.94 -3.15 -3.70
N ALA A 71 13.72 -4.22 -4.47
CA ALA A 71 14.49 -5.46 -4.37
C ALA A 71 15.75 -5.51 -5.25
N ARG A 72 16.12 -4.41 -5.94
CA ARG A 72 17.41 -4.37 -6.64
C ARG A 72 18.53 -4.40 -5.60
N PRO A 73 19.42 -5.41 -5.62
CA PRO A 73 20.65 -5.36 -4.84
C PRO A 73 21.39 -4.08 -5.22
N GLU A 74 21.88 -3.33 -4.22
CA GLU A 74 22.91 -2.33 -4.47
C GLU A 74 24.08 -3.07 -5.11
N GLU A 75 24.24 -2.88 -6.42
CA GLU A 75 25.38 -3.41 -7.15
C GLU A 75 26.62 -2.74 -6.59
N GLN A 76 27.46 -3.59 -5.99
CA GLN A 76 28.80 -3.31 -5.51
C GLN A 76 29.53 -2.35 -6.46
N THR A 77 29.88 -1.16 -5.98
CA THR A 77 30.98 -0.36 -6.52
C THR A 77 31.90 0.08 -5.39
#